data_AF-A0A172UWX0-F1
#
_entry.id   AF-A0A172UWX0-F1
#
_cell.length_a   1.000
_cell.length_b   1.000
_cell.length_c   1.000
_cell.angle_alpha   90.00
_cell.angle_beta   90.00
_cell.angle_gamma   90.00
#
_symmetry.space_group_name_H-M   'P 1'
#
loop_
_entity.id
_entity.type
_entity.pdbx_description
1 polymer ?
#
loop_
_entity_poly.entity_id
_entity_poly.type
_entity_poly.pdbx_seq_one_letter_code
_entity_poly.pdbx_strand_id
1 'polypeptide(L)'
;MTSGDPTVALIQAAAQRDADDFAAKMADSSLEAAVDVWLRRIARRKITPAARTRLLRAVERGDAADTKGVQLTRAALLRKAGLDERPAAAAAIAAGATYTEVGAVLGMTQQGASARIRPYLATRPTDGDQS
;
A
#
# COMPACT_ATOMS: atom_id res chain seq x y z
N MET A 1 22.76 -37.00 5.38
CA MET A 1 22.75 -35.56 5.09
C MET A 1 22.31 -35.40 3.64
N THR A 2 21.04 -35.09 3.41
CA THR A 2 20.55 -34.81 2.05
C THR A 2 21.04 -33.42 1.66
N SER A 3 22.03 -33.34 0.75
CA SER A 3 22.33 -32.09 0.06
C SER A 3 21.03 -31.58 -0.55
N GLY A 4 20.56 -30.41 -0.11
CA GLY A 4 19.38 -29.79 -0.67
C GLY A 4 19.54 -29.60 -2.19
N ASP A 5 18.46 -29.78 -2.93
CA ASP A 5 18.43 -29.61 -4.38
C ASP A 5 19.08 -28.27 -4.77
N PRO A 6 20.17 -28.27 -5.57
CA PRO A 6 20.87 -27.04 -5.95
C PRO A 6 19.94 -26.05 -6.66
N THR A 7 18.88 -26.52 -7.31
CA THR A 7 17.85 -25.69 -7.94
C THR A 7 17.08 -24.86 -6.92
N VAL A 8 16.75 -25.43 -5.75
CA VAL A 8 16.03 -24.73 -4.68
C VAL A 8 16.89 -23.59 -4.13
N ALA A 9 18.20 -23.81 -3.95
CA ALA A 9 19.12 -22.77 -3.51
C ALA A 9 19.21 -21.62 -4.55
N LEU A 10 19.26 -21.95 -5.86
CA LEU A 10 19.25 -20.95 -6.92
C LEU A 10 17.94 -20.15 -6.96
N ILE A 11 16.79 -20.81 -6.76
CA ILE A 11 15.47 -20.15 -6.69
C ILE A 11 15.44 -19.17 -5.50
N GLN A 12 15.89 -19.59 -4.33
CA GLN A 12 15.93 -18.73 -3.14
C GLN A 12 16.87 -17.53 -3.35
N ALA A 13 18.03 -17.73 -3.96
CA ALA A 13 18.96 -16.66 -4.27
C ALA A 13 18.40 -15.68 -5.32
N ALA A 14 17.64 -16.14 -6.31
CA ALA A 14 16.93 -15.28 -7.24
C ALA A 14 15.82 -14.48 -6.55
N ALA A 15 14.98 -15.16 -5.76
CA ALA A 15 13.91 -14.51 -5.00
C ALA A 15 14.43 -13.42 -4.04
N GLN A 16 15.56 -13.67 -3.37
CA GLN A 16 16.17 -12.69 -2.48
C GLN A 16 16.73 -11.48 -3.23
N ARG A 17 17.26 -11.67 -4.44
CA ARG A 17 17.78 -10.56 -5.27
C ARG A 17 16.65 -9.71 -5.85
N ASP A 18 15.55 -10.33 -6.28
CA ASP A 18 14.48 -9.65 -7.00
C ASP A 18 13.31 -9.23 -6.09
N ALA A 19 13.41 -9.46 -4.78
CA ALA A 19 12.33 -9.21 -3.81
C ALA A 19 11.86 -7.75 -3.81
N ASP A 20 12.80 -6.80 -3.84
CA ASP A 20 12.49 -5.37 -3.74
C ASP A 20 11.80 -4.86 -5.02
N ASP A 21 12.31 -5.26 -6.20
CA ASP A 21 11.70 -4.94 -7.48
C ASP A 21 10.30 -5.54 -7.61
N PHE A 22 10.12 -6.78 -7.14
CA PHE A 22 8.82 -7.42 -7.10
C PHE A 22 7.86 -6.68 -6.16
N ALA A 23 8.32 -6.30 -4.96
CA ALA A 23 7.53 -5.55 -4.00
C ALA A 23 7.12 -4.18 -4.55
N ALA A 24 8.01 -3.47 -5.23
CA ALA A 24 7.72 -2.19 -5.89
C ALA A 24 6.63 -2.33 -6.97
N LYS A 25 6.75 -3.32 -7.86
CA LYS A 25 5.74 -3.59 -8.90
C LYS A 25 4.37 -3.95 -8.32
N MET A 26 4.36 -4.73 -7.23
CA MET A 26 3.13 -5.05 -6.50
C MET A 26 2.54 -3.80 -5.82
N ALA A 27 3.38 -2.90 -5.33
CA ALA A 27 2.93 -1.65 -4.75
C ALA A 27 2.25 -0.76 -5.82
N ASP A 28 2.86 -0.61 -6.99
CA ASP A 28 2.31 0.17 -8.11
C ASP A 28 0.99 -0.43 -8.60
N SER A 29 0.97 -1.74 -8.88
CA SER A 29 -0.21 -2.44 -9.38
C SER A 29 -1.39 -2.36 -8.42
N SER A 30 -1.14 -2.48 -7.11
CA SER A 30 -2.19 -2.35 -6.09
C SER A 30 -2.70 -0.92 -5.94
N LEU A 31 -1.84 0.09 -6.12
CA LEU A 31 -2.25 1.49 -6.10
C LEU A 31 -3.12 1.84 -7.31
N GLU A 32 -2.72 1.40 -8.49
CA GLU A 32 -3.49 1.55 -9.72
C GLU A 32 -4.90 0.98 -9.59
N ALA A 33 -5.01 -0.27 -9.10
CA ALA A 33 -6.30 -0.90 -8.87
C ALA A 33 -7.15 -0.13 -7.85
N ALA A 34 -6.53 0.39 -6.79
CA ALA A 34 -7.23 1.19 -5.79
C ALA A 34 -7.75 2.53 -6.34
N VAL A 35 -6.97 3.21 -7.19
CA VAL A 35 -7.40 4.43 -7.89
C VAL A 35 -8.63 4.14 -8.76
N ASP A 36 -8.62 3.04 -9.50
CA ASP A 36 -9.74 2.66 -10.35
C ASP A 36 -11.01 2.36 -9.55
N VAL A 37 -10.89 1.62 -8.44
CA VAL A 37 -12.01 1.34 -7.54
C VAL A 37 -12.52 2.62 -6.90
N TRP A 38 -11.62 3.48 -6.40
CA TRP A 38 -11.97 4.76 -5.79
C TRP A 38 -12.77 5.64 -6.76
N LEU A 39 -12.25 5.88 -7.96
CA LEU A 39 -12.91 6.71 -8.96
C LEU A 39 -14.27 6.12 -9.36
N ARG A 40 -14.33 4.81 -9.64
CA ARG A 40 -15.53 4.16 -10.19
C ARG A 40 -16.64 3.97 -9.16
N ARG A 41 -16.28 3.54 -7.95
CA ARG A 41 -17.25 3.01 -6.96
C ARG A 41 -17.48 3.95 -5.79
N ILE A 42 -16.47 4.70 -5.37
CA ILE A 42 -16.53 5.48 -4.14
C ILE A 42 -16.75 6.96 -4.44
N ALA A 43 -15.83 7.59 -5.17
CA ALA A 43 -15.96 8.99 -5.60
C ALA A 43 -16.98 9.17 -6.74
N ARG A 44 -17.36 8.08 -7.43
CA ARG A 44 -18.34 8.04 -8.53
C ARG A 44 -18.07 9.09 -9.62
N ARG A 45 -16.80 9.29 -9.97
CA ARG A 45 -16.38 10.24 -11.00
C ARG A 45 -16.23 9.52 -12.34
N LYS A 46 -16.48 10.23 -13.44
CA LYS A 46 -16.21 9.72 -14.79
C LYS A 46 -14.72 9.42 -14.93
N ILE A 47 -14.39 8.20 -15.33
CA ILE A 47 -13.00 7.79 -15.54
C ILE A 47 -12.58 8.18 -16.95
N THR A 48 -11.57 9.05 -17.04
CA THR A 48 -10.82 9.27 -18.27
C THR A 48 -9.37 8.82 -18.05
N PRO A 49 -8.67 8.31 -19.08
CA PRO A 49 -7.28 7.87 -18.93
C PRO A 49 -6.36 8.98 -18.38
N ALA A 50 -6.56 10.21 -18.84
CA ALA A 50 -5.80 11.37 -18.38
C ALA A 50 -6.07 11.72 -16.91
N ALA A 51 -7.34 11.72 -16.48
CA ALA A 51 -7.68 12.01 -15.08
C ALA A 51 -7.19 10.90 -14.14
N ARG A 52 -7.30 9.63 -14.55
CA ARG A 52 -6.74 8.49 -13.81
C ARG A 52 -5.24 8.64 -13.62
N THR A 53 -4.50 8.88 -14.70
CA THR A 53 -3.04 9.01 -14.66
C THR A 53 -2.60 10.18 -13.78
N ARG A 54 -3.26 11.35 -13.90
CA ARG A 54 -2.97 12.51 -13.06
C ARG A 54 -3.23 12.23 -11.58
N LEU A 55 -4.34 11.57 -11.26
CA LEU A 55 -4.65 11.21 -9.89
C LEU A 55 -3.63 10.21 -9.33
N LEU A 56 -3.27 9.17 -10.10
CA LEU A 56 -2.26 8.20 -9.69
C LEU A 56 -0.95 8.89 -9.30
N ARG A 57 -0.41 9.74 -10.18
CA ARG A 57 0.82 10.50 -9.90
C ARG A 57 0.69 11.46 -8.73
N ALA A 58 -0.49 12.05 -8.50
CA ALA A 58 -0.73 12.93 -7.37
C ALA A 58 -0.83 12.16 -6.04
N VAL A 59 -1.39 10.95 -6.05
CA VAL A 59 -1.47 10.07 -4.88
C VAL A 59 -0.10 9.46 -4.55
N GLU A 60 0.70 9.10 -5.56
CA GLU A 60 2.10 8.65 -5.37
C GLU A 60 2.93 9.68 -4.62
N ARG A 61 2.76 10.97 -4.95
CA ARG A 61 3.43 12.09 -4.26
C ARG A 61 2.82 12.46 -2.92
N GLY A 62 1.60 12.01 -2.63
CA GLY A 62 0.86 12.37 -1.41
C GLY A 62 0.10 13.70 -1.48
N ASP A 63 0.18 14.43 -2.60
CA ASP A 63 -0.34 15.80 -2.75
C ASP A 63 -1.84 15.87 -3.08
N ALA A 64 -2.48 14.75 -3.41
CA ALA A 64 -3.89 14.74 -3.80
C ALA A 64 -4.82 14.83 -2.58
N ALA A 65 -5.89 15.62 -2.69
CA ALA A 65 -6.99 15.61 -1.71
C ALA A 65 -7.62 14.21 -1.54
N ASP A 66 -7.56 13.39 -2.60
CA ASP A 66 -8.08 12.01 -2.59
C ASP A 66 -7.09 10.99 -2.00
N THR A 67 -5.83 11.36 -1.70
CA THR A 67 -4.79 10.42 -1.22
C THR A 67 -5.28 9.59 -0.04
N LYS A 68 -5.91 10.22 0.95
CA LYS A 68 -6.48 9.52 2.12
C LYS A 68 -7.47 8.42 1.70
N GLY A 69 -8.44 8.77 0.85
CA GLY A 69 -9.49 7.86 0.41
C GLY A 69 -8.96 6.71 -0.46
N VAL A 70 -8.03 7.02 -1.36
CA VAL A 70 -7.38 6.01 -2.23
C VAL A 70 -6.56 5.03 -1.40
N GLN A 71 -5.75 5.49 -0.45
CA GLN A 71 -4.92 4.61 0.37
C GLN A 71 -5.76 3.77 1.35
N LEU A 72 -6.85 4.30 1.90
CA LEU A 72 -7.82 3.50 2.67
C LEU A 72 -8.49 2.42 1.80
N THR A 73 -8.84 2.76 0.56
CA THR A 73 -9.39 1.80 -0.42
C THR A 73 -8.38 0.70 -0.71
N ARG A 74 -7.13 1.07 -0.96
CA ARG A 74 -6.02 0.13 -1.20
C ARG A 74 -5.82 -0.80 0.00
N ALA A 75 -5.77 -0.26 1.21
CA ALA A 75 -5.62 -1.05 2.44
C ALA A 75 -6.75 -2.08 2.59
N ALA A 76 -8.00 -1.67 2.33
CA ALA A 76 -9.16 -2.57 2.36
C ALA A 76 -9.05 -3.71 1.32
N LEU A 77 -8.65 -3.38 0.09
CA LEU A 77 -8.49 -4.36 -0.99
C LEU A 77 -7.37 -5.37 -0.68
N LEU A 78 -6.19 -4.88 -0.25
CA LEU A 78 -5.06 -5.73 0.15
C LEU A 78 -5.46 -6.68 1.28
N ARG A 79 -6.16 -6.16 2.31
CA ARG A 79 -6.66 -6.97 3.42
C ARG A 79 -7.62 -8.06 2.95
N LYS A 80 -8.55 -7.74 2.05
CA LYS A 80 -9.50 -8.72 1.48
C LYS A 80 -8.81 -9.76 0.60
N ALA A 81 -7.71 -9.40 -0.06
CA ALA A 81 -6.89 -10.32 -0.85
C ALA A 81 -5.89 -11.15 -0.02
N GLY A 82 -5.79 -10.92 1.31
CA GLY A 82 -4.81 -11.59 2.17
C GLY A 82 -3.37 -11.10 1.97
N LEU A 83 -3.19 -9.93 1.37
CA LEU A 83 -1.89 -9.28 1.15
C LEU A 83 -1.58 -8.28 2.26
N ASP A 84 -0.31 -7.88 2.38
CA ASP A 84 0.13 -6.92 3.39
C ASP A 84 -0.44 -5.52 3.12
N GLU A 85 -1.36 -5.12 3.99
CA GLU A 85 -2.06 -3.85 3.93
C GLU A 85 -1.34 -2.70 4.65
N ARG A 86 -0.32 -3.01 5.47
CA ARG A 86 0.34 -2.04 6.36
C ARG A 86 0.93 -0.84 5.61
N PRO A 87 1.60 -1.00 4.44
CA PRO A 87 2.13 0.14 3.70
C PRO A 87 1.05 1.12 3.25
N ALA A 88 -0.11 0.62 2.80
CA ALA A 88 -1.23 1.44 2.37
C ALA A 88 -1.92 2.13 3.55
N ALA A 89 -2.12 1.42 4.67
CA ALA A 89 -2.67 2.00 5.89
C ALA A 89 -1.76 3.11 6.48
N ALA A 90 -0.45 2.91 6.44
CA ALA A 90 0.52 3.93 6.84
C ALA A 90 0.47 5.18 5.93
N ALA A 91 0.39 4.98 4.61
CA ALA A 91 0.23 6.08 3.66
C ALA A 91 -1.11 6.83 3.85
N ALA A 92 -2.18 6.12 4.20
CA ALA A 92 -3.45 6.76 4.55
C ALA A 92 -3.32 7.65 5.80
N ILE A 93 -2.60 7.20 6.84
CA ILE A 93 -2.35 7.98 8.05
C ILE A 93 -1.51 9.21 7.74
N ALA A 94 -0.46 9.08 6.93
CA ALA A 94 0.34 10.22 6.46
C ALA A 94 -0.52 11.26 5.70
N ALA A 95 -1.54 10.79 4.98
CA ALA A 95 -2.55 11.63 4.34
C ALA A 95 -3.69 12.09 5.27
N GLY A 96 -3.55 11.92 6.59
CA GLY A 96 -4.50 12.40 7.60
C GLY A 96 -5.60 11.42 7.99
N ALA A 97 -5.50 10.12 7.66
CA ALA A 97 -6.41 9.12 8.21
C ALA A 97 -6.15 8.87 9.70
N THR A 98 -7.24 8.71 10.44
CA THR A 98 -7.20 8.30 11.84
C THR A 98 -7.06 6.79 11.96
N TYR A 99 -6.54 6.31 13.10
CA TYR A 99 -6.55 4.88 13.42
C TYR A 99 -7.97 4.28 13.49
N THR A 100 -9.00 5.12 13.73
CA THR A 100 -10.40 4.70 13.68
C THR A 100 -10.84 4.37 12.26
N GLU A 101 -10.55 5.26 11.29
CA GLU A 101 -10.84 5.02 9.87
C GLU A 101 -10.08 3.79 9.36
N VAL A 102 -8.80 3.66 9.71
CA VAL A 102 -7.99 2.48 9.37
C VAL A 102 -8.59 1.21 9.98
N GLY A 103 -8.95 1.25 11.28
CA GLY A 103 -9.59 0.11 11.93
C GLY A 103 -10.87 -0.33 11.22
N ALA A 104 -11.74 0.63 10.87
CA ALA A 104 -12.98 0.37 10.17
C ALA A 104 -12.76 -0.34 8.83
N VAL A 105 -11.83 0.14 7.99
CA VAL A 105 -11.58 -0.49 6.67
C VAL A 105 -10.87 -1.84 6.76
N LEU A 106 -10.09 -2.07 7.84
CA LEU A 106 -9.41 -3.33 8.07
C LEU A 106 -10.24 -4.35 8.85
N GLY A 107 -11.44 -3.97 9.32
CA GLY A 107 -12.32 -4.82 10.12
C GLY A 107 -11.77 -5.10 11.52
N MET A 108 -11.14 -4.11 12.14
CA MET A 108 -10.56 -4.20 13.49
C MET A 108 -10.83 -2.95 14.32
N THR A 109 -10.58 -3.02 15.62
CA THR A 109 -10.73 -1.86 16.51
C THR A 109 -9.65 -0.80 16.24
N GLN A 110 -9.90 0.44 16.65
CA GLN A 110 -8.91 1.52 16.58
C GLN A 110 -7.60 1.16 17.32
N GLN A 111 -7.70 0.50 18.48
CA GLN A 111 -6.54 0.02 19.22
C GLN A 111 -5.77 -1.05 18.45
N GLY A 112 -6.49 -2.01 17.84
CA GLY A 112 -5.87 -3.04 16.98
C GLY A 112 -5.16 -2.44 15.77
N ALA A 113 -5.77 -1.46 15.11
CA ALA A 113 -5.15 -0.74 14.01
C ALA A 113 -3.90 0.03 14.47
N SER A 114 -3.96 0.71 15.62
CA SER A 114 -2.82 1.43 16.16
C SER A 114 -1.65 0.49 16.48
N ALA A 115 -1.90 -0.62 17.18
CA ALA A 115 -0.90 -1.62 17.51
C ALA A 115 -0.27 -2.25 16.26
N ARG A 116 -1.06 -2.45 15.20
CA ARG A 116 -0.59 -3.05 13.94
C ARG A 116 0.23 -2.10 13.08
N ILE A 117 -0.13 -0.82 13.01
CA ILE A 117 0.47 0.13 12.07
C ILE A 117 1.60 0.96 12.69
N ARG A 118 1.56 1.27 13.99
CA ARG A 118 2.63 2.03 14.66
C ARG A 118 4.04 1.48 14.43
N PRO A 119 4.30 0.16 14.54
CA PRO A 119 5.64 -0.38 14.29
C PRO A 119 6.11 -0.10 12.85
N TYR A 120 5.20 -0.18 11.89
CA TYR A 120 5.51 0.07 10.48
C TYR A 120 5.89 1.53 10.20
N LEU A 121 5.25 2.47 10.91
CA LEU A 121 5.58 3.89 10.83
C LEU A 121 6.95 4.19 11.44
N ALA A 122 7.32 3.53 12.53
CA ALA A 122 8.61 3.71 13.20
C ALA A 122 9.80 3.16 12.38
N THR A 123 9.56 2.18 11.50
CA THR A 123 10.58 1.57 10.66
C THR A 123 10.79 2.27 9.31
N ARG A 124 9.95 3.26 8.96
CA ARG A 124 10.19 4.05 7.75
C ARG A 124 11.22 5.15 8.06
N PRO A 125 12.34 5.24 7.33
CA PRO A 125 13.13 6.45 7.36
C PRO A 125 12.23 7.60 6.93
N THR A 126 12.21 8.69 7.69
CA THR A 126 11.73 9.97 7.16
C THR A 126 12.72 10.39 6.09
N ASP A 127 12.41 10.12 4.83
CA ASP A 127 13.05 10.79 3.70
C ASP A 127 12.71 12.28 3.80
N GLY A 128 13.53 13.01 4.55
CA GLY A 128 13.28 14.39 4.92
C GLY A 128 14.40 15.05 5.71
N ASP A 129 15.63 14.53 5.64
CA ASP A 129 16.81 15.24 6.12
C ASP A 129 17.95 15.05 5.12
N GLN A 130 17.85 15.74 3.99
CA GLN A 130 19.00 16.13 3.19
C GLN A 130 18.99 17.66 3.15
N SER A 131 19.69 18.22 4.13
CA SER A 131 20.12 19.62 4.19
C SER A 131 21.07 19.95 3.04
#